data_AF-K1SHA7-F1
#
_entry.id   AF-K1SHA7-F1
#
_cell.length_a   1.000
_cell.length_b   1.000
_cell.length_c   1.000
_cell.angle_alpha   90.00
_cell.angle_beta   90.00
_cell.angle_gamma   90.00
#
_symmetry.space_group_name_H-M   'P 1'
#
loop_
_entity.id
_entity.type
_entity.pdbx_description
1 polymer ?
#
loop_
_entity_poly.entity_id
_entity_poly.type
_entity_poly.pdbx_seq_one_letter_code
_entity_poly.pdbx_strand_id
1 'polypeptide(L)'
;MKFEQNIRTNDRQSSKGNQLKWENEGIWYKADYTGYEGLVEYMISHLLKKSSLAENEFVCYDLEEIKYGTVIYNGVKSPDFLGKGWQIITLERLFRNFFGESLQMRWIE
;
A
#
# COMPACT_ATOMS: atom_id res chain seq x y z
N MET A 1 -17.61 7.43 -8.42
CA MET A 1 -16.77 6.79 -9.46
C MET A 1 -17.08 5.30 -9.50
N LYS A 2 -17.11 4.67 -10.69
CA LYS A 2 -17.24 3.21 -10.84
C LYS A 2 -15.82 2.63 -11.01
N PHE A 3 -15.34 1.90 -10.01
CA PHE A 3 -13.99 1.32 -10.00
C PHE A 3 -13.99 -0.13 -10.50
N GLU A 4 -14.55 -0.39 -11.69
CA GLU A 4 -14.68 -1.77 -12.20
C GLU A 4 -13.44 -2.28 -12.94
N GLN A 5 -12.43 -1.45 -13.22
CA GLN A 5 -11.33 -1.83 -14.14
C GLN A 5 -9.89 -1.76 -13.60
N ASN A 6 -9.67 -1.43 -12.33
CA ASN A 6 -8.30 -1.29 -11.78
C ASN A 6 -8.04 -2.13 -10.52
N ILE A 7 -8.72 -3.27 -10.32
CA ILE A 7 -8.11 -4.25 -9.42
C ILE A 7 -6.90 -4.82 -10.16
N ARG A 8 -5.70 -4.52 -9.68
CA ARG A 8 -4.50 -5.31 -9.99
C ARG A 8 -4.66 -6.69 -9.36
N THR A 9 -5.56 -7.53 -9.86
CA THR A 9 -5.63 -8.93 -9.49
C THR A 9 -4.46 -9.66 -10.15
N ASN A 10 -3.52 -10.09 -9.31
CA ASN A 10 -2.80 -11.37 -9.31
C ASN A 10 -2.11 -11.77 -10.63
N ASP A 11 -0.78 -11.66 -10.75
CA ASP A 11 0.14 -12.70 -10.25
C ASP A 11 1.27 -12.20 -9.31
N ARG A 12 1.22 -10.95 -8.85
CA ARG A 12 2.34 -10.29 -8.14
C ARG A 12 2.00 -9.86 -6.72
N GLN A 13 1.13 -10.59 -6.01
CA GLN A 13 0.86 -10.29 -4.61
C GLN A 13 2.12 -10.46 -3.76
N SER A 14 2.58 -9.33 -3.25
CA SER A 14 3.90 -9.14 -2.66
C SER A 14 3.85 -9.05 -1.12
N SER A 15 2.65 -9.02 -0.54
CA SER A 15 2.48 -8.99 0.91
C SER A 15 1.43 -10.02 1.29
N LYS A 16 1.73 -10.86 2.29
CA LYS A 16 0.77 -11.77 2.94
C LYS A 16 -0.47 -11.08 3.55
N GLY A 17 -0.64 -9.77 3.36
CA GLY A 17 -1.73 -9.00 3.95
C GLY A 17 -3.01 -9.10 3.12
N ASN A 18 -4.12 -9.32 3.82
CA ASN A 18 -5.47 -9.39 3.22
C ASN A 18 -6.11 -8.02 2.97
N GLN A 19 -5.42 -6.92 3.31
CA GLN A 19 -5.91 -5.57 3.09
C GLN A 19 -5.91 -5.23 1.60
N LEU A 20 -7.05 -4.80 1.07
CA LEU A 20 -7.19 -4.40 -0.33
C LEU A 20 -6.46 -3.08 -0.58
N LYS A 21 -5.63 -3.08 -1.62
CA LYS A 21 -4.83 -1.91 -2.04
C LYS A 21 -4.81 -1.86 -3.56
N TRP A 22 -5.05 -0.70 -4.14
CA TRP A 22 -4.97 -0.52 -5.59
C TRP A 22 -4.64 0.92 -5.93
N GLU A 23 -4.23 1.12 -7.18
CA GLU A 23 -3.94 2.44 -7.74
C GLU A 23 -4.91 2.67 -8.90
N ASN A 24 -5.44 3.89 -8.98
CA ASN A 24 -6.30 4.34 -10.06
C ASN A 24 -6.05 5.82 -10.34
N GLU A 25 -5.65 6.12 -11.58
CA GLU A 25 -5.44 7.50 -12.07
C GLU A 25 -4.47 8.31 -11.20
N GLY A 26 -3.39 7.67 -10.74
CA GLY A 26 -2.35 8.32 -9.92
C GLY A 26 -2.75 8.47 -8.45
N ILE A 27 -3.80 7.81 -7.99
CA ILE A 27 -4.22 7.77 -6.60
C ILE A 27 -4.19 6.33 -6.10
N TRP A 28 -3.48 6.10 -5.00
CA TRP A 28 -3.55 4.85 -4.25
C TRP A 28 -4.71 4.88 -3.29
N TYR A 29 -5.38 3.73 -3.17
CA TYR A 29 -6.45 3.48 -2.23
C TYR A 29 -6.08 2.28 -1.36
N LYS A 30 -6.40 2.37 -0.07
CA LYS A 30 -6.36 1.24 0.85
C LYS A 30 -7.68 1.19 1.60
N ALA A 31 -8.37 0.07 1.48
CA ALA A 31 -9.58 -0.17 2.23
C ALA A 31 -9.24 -0.75 3.62
N ASP A 32 -10.04 -0.37 4.60
CA ASP A 32 -10.07 -1.03 5.90
C ASP A 32 -10.47 -2.50 5.71
N TYR A 33 -9.86 -3.39 6.51
CA TYR A 33 -10.18 -4.82 6.48
C TYR A 33 -10.83 -5.26 7.79
N THR A 34 -10.21 -4.91 8.91
CA THR A 34 -10.73 -5.14 10.26
C THR A 34 -11.29 -3.88 10.92
N GLY A 35 -11.06 -2.71 10.30
CA GLY A 35 -11.56 -1.41 10.71
C GLY A 35 -10.45 -0.52 11.28
N TYR A 36 -10.60 0.79 11.08
CA TYR A 36 -9.72 1.85 11.60
C TYR A 36 -8.29 1.85 11.07
N GLU A 37 -7.89 0.93 10.17
CA GLU A 37 -6.55 0.95 9.59
C GLU A 37 -6.27 2.27 8.87
N GLY A 38 -7.22 2.73 8.07
CA GLY A 38 -7.17 4.03 7.39
C GLY A 38 -7.15 5.21 8.37
N LEU A 39 -7.92 5.15 9.46
CA LEU A 39 -7.89 6.19 10.49
C LEU A 39 -6.51 6.30 11.14
N VAL A 40 -5.88 5.17 11.44
CA VAL A 40 -4.52 5.13 11.98
C VAL A 40 -3.52 5.67 10.96
N GLU A 41 -3.59 5.25 9.69
CA GLU A 41 -2.69 5.77 8.63
C GLU A 41 -2.85 7.29 8.44
N TYR A 42 -4.08 7.81 8.45
CA TYR A 42 -4.37 9.24 8.41
C TYR A 42 -3.72 9.96 9.60
N MET A 43 -3.98 9.50 10.82
CA MET A 43 -3.49 10.13 12.05
C MET A 43 -1.97 10.16 12.10
N ILE A 44 -1.32 9.03 11.81
CA ILE A 44 0.15 8.94 11.86
C ILE A 44 0.78 9.80 10.76
N SER A 45 0.29 9.74 9.51
CA SER A 45 0.86 10.55 8.44
C SER A 45 0.71 12.06 8.69
N HIS A 46 -0.40 12.49 9.31
CA HIS A 46 -0.59 13.88 9.71
C HIS A 46 0.26 14.29 10.91
N LEU A 47 0.55 13.36 11.82
CA LEU A 47 1.52 13.59 12.89
C LEU A 47 2.94 13.74 12.32
N LEU A 48 3.33 12.94 11.33
CA LEU A 48 4.65 13.02 10.69
C LEU A 48 4.88 14.37 10.00
N LYS A 49 3.83 15.03 9.49
CA LYS A 49 3.91 16.44 8.99
C LYS A 49 4.37 17.45 10.05
N LYS A 50 4.33 17.09 11.34
CA LYS A 50 4.78 17.93 12.46
C LYS A 50 6.15 17.52 13.00
N SER A 51 6.78 16.51 12.39
CA SER A 51 8.12 16.04 12.75
C SER A 51 9.21 16.80 11.97
N SER A 52 10.46 16.37 12.13
CA SER A 52 11.59 16.86 11.34
C SER A 52 11.75 16.18 9.98
N LEU A 53 10.89 15.22 9.63
CA LEU A 53 10.92 14.56 8.33
C LEU A 53 10.50 15.52 7.21
N ALA A 54 11.18 15.43 6.07
CA ALA A 54 10.76 16.09 4.85
C ALA A 54 9.51 15.41 4.26
N GLU A 55 8.73 16.17 3.48
CA GLU A 55 7.45 15.70 2.93
C GLU A 55 7.58 14.48 2.01
N ASN A 56 8.74 14.27 1.38
CA ASN A 56 9.01 13.15 0.49
C ASN A 56 9.53 11.90 1.22
N GLU A 57 9.73 11.96 2.54
CA GLU A 57 10.19 10.81 3.35
C GLU A 57 9.03 9.92 3.82
N PHE A 58 7.80 10.39 3.70
CA PHE A 58 6.60 9.64 4.07
C PHE A 58 5.45 9.92 3.11
N VAL A 59 4.42 9.07 3.14
CA VAL A 59 3.21 9.24 2.34
C VAL A 59 2.12 9.85 3.22
N CYS A 60 1.55 10.96 2.76
CA CYS A 60 0.36 11.53 3.39
C CYS A 60 -0.90 10.81 2.93
N TYR A 61 -1.75 10.44 3.89
CA TYR A 61 -3.03 9.79 3.63
C TYR A 61 -4.18 10.68 4.05
N ASP A 62 -5.20 10.77 3.20
CA ASP A 62 -6.49 11.38 3.52
C ASP A 62 -7.56 10.29 3.67
N LEU A 63 -8.51 10.49 4.58
CA LEU A 63 -9.65 9.59 4.74
C LEU A 63 -10.51 9.58 3.47
N GLU A 64 -11.06 8.42 3.12
CA GLU A 64 -11.90 8.26 1.93
C GLU A 64 -12.99 7.21 2.17
N GLU A 65 -14.16 7.46 1.57
CA GLU A 65 -15.21 6.47 1.41
C GLU A 65 -15.12 5.87 0.00
N ILE A 66 -14.62 4.65 -0.07
CA ILE A 66 -14.20 4.03 -1.32
C ILE A 66 -15.31 3.11 -1.83
N LYS A 67 -16.00 3.55 -2.88
CA LYS A 67 -17.04 2.76 -3.54
C LYS A 67 -16.42 1.77 -4.53
N TYR A 68 -16.54 0.47 -4.27
CA TYR A 68 -16.09 -0.58 -5.18
C TYR A 68 -17.27 -1.49 -5.55
N GLY A 69 -17.72 -1.40 -6.81
CA GLY A 69 -18.97 -2.03 -7.26
C GLY A 69 -20.17 -1.52 -6.45
N THR A 70 -20.82 -2.43 -5.73
CA THR A 70 -21.93 -2.14 -4.80
C THR A 70 -21.49 -1.95 -3.35
N VAL A 71 -20.23 -2.28 -3.03
CA VAL A 71 -19.70 -2.20 -1.67
C VAL A 71 -19.07 -0.84 -1.45
N ILE A 72 -19.25 -0.32 -0.24
CA ILE A 72 -18.61 0.91 0.23
C ILE A 72 -17.65 0.51 1.34
N TYR A 73 -16.39 0.88 1.18
CA TYR A 73 -15.33 0.66 2.16
C TYR A 73 -14.94 1.99 2.80
N ASN A 74 -14.69 1.99 4.10
CA ASN A 74 -13.88 3.05 4.70
C ASN A 74 -12.41 2.77 4.41
N GLY A 75 -11.60 3.81 4.36
CA GLY A 75 -10.17 3.65 4.18
C GLY A 75 -9.47 4.98 3.98
N VAL A 76 -8.38 4.93 3.22
CA VAL A 76 -7.57 6.09 2.90
C VAL A 76 -7.17 6.12 1.43
N LYS A 77 -6.80 7.32 0.99
CA LYS A 77 -6.16 7.57 -0.29
C LYS A 77 -4.86 8.35 -0.13
N SER A 78 -3.98 8.22 -1.12
CA SER A 78 -2.79 9.06 -1.27
C SER A 78 -2.48 9.28 -2.75
N PRO A 79 -1.77 10.36 -3.12
CA PRO A 79 -1.15 10.45 -4.43
C PRO A 79 -0.20 9.27 -4.70
N ASP A 80 0.07 8.98 -5.97
CA ASP A 80 1.11 8.04 -6.36
C ASP A 80 2.48 8.55 -5.90
N PHE A 81 3.16 7.68 -5.17
CA PHE A 81 4.49 7.92 -4.60
C PHE A 81 5.56 7.09 -5.30
N LEU A 82 5.17 6.24 -6.27
CA LEU A 82 6.13 5.47 -7.06
C LEU A 82 6.74 6.36 -8.15
N GLY A 83 8.07 6.40 -8.20
CA GLY A 83 8.78 7.00 -9.33
C GLY A 83 8.48 6.28 -10.64
N LYS A 84 8.66 6.97 -11.77
CA LYS A 84 8.45 6.36 -13.10
C LYS A 84 9.32 5.10 -13.26
N GLY A 85 8.68 3.97 -13.56
CA GLY A 85 9.33 2.68 -13.73
C GLY A 85 9.66 1.95 -12.42
N TRP A 86 9.32 2.52 -11.27
CA TRP A 86 9.50 1.85 -9.98
C TRP A 86 8.40 0.81 -9.76
N GLN A 87 8.74 -0.22 -8.98
CA GLN A 87 7.81 -1.26 -8.60
C GLN A 87 7.99 -1.61 -7.12
N ILE A 88 6.88 -1.98 -6.47
CA ILE A 88 6.92 -2.54 -5.13
C ILE A 88 7.45 -3.98 -5.22
N ILE A 89 8.39 -4.32 -4.34
CA ILE A 89 8.98 -5.65 -4.23
C ILE A 89 8.95 -6.11 -2.77
N THR A 90 8.70 -7.40 -2.56
CA THR A 90 8.76 -8.01 -1.23
C THR A 90 10.21 -8.10 -0.78
N LEU A 91 10.43 -8.04 0.53
CA LEU A 91 11.77 -8.30 1.07
C LEU A 91 12.29 -9.69 0.66
N GLU A 92 11.45 -10.72 0.69
CA GLU A 92 11.81 -12.09 0.24
C GLU A 92 12.26 -12.12 -1.22
N ARG A 93 11.53 -11.45 -2.13
CA ARG A 93 11.86 -11.43 -3.56
C ARG A 93 13.09 -10.59 -3.82
N LEU A 94 13.24 -9.46 -3.11
CA LEU A 94 14.45 -8.66 -3.18
C LEU A 94 15.67 -9.47 -2.72
N PHE A 95 15.55 -10.18 -1.61
CA PHE A 95 16.59 -11.03 -1.06
C PHE A 95 16.96 -12.17 -2.02
N ARG A 96 15.96 -12.91 -2.52
CA ARG A 96 16.19 -14.01 -3.47
C ARG A 96 16.84 -13.55 -4.76
N ASN A 97 16.44 -12.39 -5.29
CA ASN A 97 17.06 -11.82 -6.49
C ASN A 97 18.54 -11.49 -6.28
N PHE A 98 18.94 -11.13 -5.05
CA PHE A 98 20.30 -10.73 -4.73
C PHE A 98 21.19 -11.92 -4.33
N PHE A 99 20.68 -12.85 -3.51
CA PHE A 99 21.45 -13.95 -2.94
C PHE A 99 21.23 -15.31 -3.64
N GLY A 100 20.22 -15.43 -4.50
CA GLY A 100 19.89 -16.69 -5.18
C GLY A 100 19.14 -17.72 -4.33
N GLU A 101 18.92 -17.43 -3.04
CA GLU A 101 18.25 -18.30 -2.08
C GLU A 101 17.12 -17.59 -1.34
N SER A 102 16.26 -18.36 -0.69
CA SER A 102 15.16 -17.81 0.09
C SER A 102 15.67 -17.21 1.41
N LEU A 103 15.12 -16.06 1.83
CA LEU A 103 15.43 -15.49 3.14
C LEU A 103 15.16 -16.53 4.23
N GLN A 104 14.04 -17.27 4.16
CA GLN A 104 13.65 -18.23 5.18
C GLN A 104 14.68 -19.35 5.41
N MET A 105 15.44 -19.74 4.38
CA MET A 105 16.41 -20.84 4.50
C MET A 105 17.64 -20.44 5.32
N ARG A 106 18.02 -19.16 5.30
CA ARG A 106 19.24 -18.66 5.96
C ARG A 106 19.07 -18.37 7.46
N TRP A 107 17.84 -18.22 7.96
CA TRP A 107 17.60 -18.02 9.40
C TRP A 107 17.52 -19.35 10.19
N ILE A 108 17.66 -20.49 9.51
CA ILE A 108 17.62 -21.83 10.12
C ILE A 108 19.04 -22.40 10.34
N GLU A 109 20.09 -21.67 9.93
CA GLU A 109 21.50 -21.96 10.24
C GLU A 109 22.01 -21.09 11.40
#